data_AF-A0A086QUT8-F1
#
_entry.id   AF-A0A086QUT8-F1
#
_cell.length_a   1.000
_cell.length_b   1.000
_cell.length_c   1.000
_cell.angle_alpha   90.00
_cell.angle_beta   90.00
_cell.angle_gamma   90.00
#
_symmetry.space_group_name_H-M   'P 1'
#
loop_
_entity.id
_entity.type
_entity.pdbx_description
1 polymer ?
#
loop_
_entity_poly.entity_id
_entity_poly.type
_entity_poly.pdbx_seq_one_letter_code
_entity_poly.pdbx_strand_id
1 'polypeptide(L)' 'MIGRHFDAKNKLVSRLTRDSIDCLKEHFRDEMSKDDWKTVIHLKKILGIQ' A
#
# COMPACT_ATOMS: atom_id res chain seq x y z
N MET A 1 20.95 -5.72 6.55
CA MET A 1 21.58 -6.53 5.49
C MET A 1 20.56 -7.56 5.02
N ILE A 2 20.41 -7.75 3.70
CA ILE A 2 19.64 -8.88 3.13
C ILE A 2 20.15 -10.19 3.76
N GLY A 3 19.24 -11.06 4.19
CA GLY A 3 19.54 -12.35 4.82
C GLY A 3 19.39 -12.40 6.35
N ARG A 4 19.31 -11.26 7.05
CA ARG A 4 19.07 -11.24 8.51
C ARG A 4 17.64 -10.87 8.91
N HIS A 5 17.03 -9.93 8.20
CA HIS A 5 15.67 -9.45 8.50
C HIS A 5 14.69 -9.67 7.36
N PHE A 6 15.19 -9.74 6.12
CA PHE A 6 14.41 -10.03 4.92
C PHE A 6 15.32 -10.67 3.85
N ASP A 7 14.73 -11.43 2.94
CA ASP A 7 15.36 -12.10 1.81
C ASP A 7 14.83 -11.58 0.46
N ALA A 8 15.36 -12.11 -0.64
CA ALA A 8 14.93 -11.74 -2.00
C ALA A 8 13.55 -12.31 -2.39
N LYS A 9 13.01 -13.25 -1.60
CA LYS A 9 11.67 -13.84 -1.81
C LYS A 9 10.59 -12.98 -1.15
N ASN A 10 10.95 -12.14 -0.17
CA ASN A 10 10.02 -11.20 0.43
C ASN A 10 9.56 -10.17 -0.60
N LYS A 11 8.23 -10.03 -0.72
CA LYS A 11 7.64 -8.99 -1.56
C LYS A 11 7.81 -7.63 -0.92
N LEU A 12 8.39 -6.70 -1.67
CA LEU A 12 8.41 -5.28 -1.31
C LEU A 12 7.09 -4.65 -1.75
N VAL A 13 6.49 -3.88 -0.85
CA VAL A 13 5.24 -3.16 -1.08
C VAL A 13 5.38 -1.72 -0.60
N SER A 14 4.58 -0.83 -1.17
CA SER A 14 4.50 0.56 -0.71
C SER A 14 4.05 0.59 0.75
N ARG A 15 4.75 1.38 1.57
CA ARG A 15 4.38 1.61 2.97
C ARG A 15 3.14 2.51 3.02
N LEU A 16 1.98 1.89 3.19
CA LEU A 16 0.70 2.58 3.27
C LEU A 16 0.32 2.83 4.74
N THR A 17 -0.26 4.00 5.05
CA THR A 17 -0.88 4.30 6.35
C THR A 17 -2.31 4.80 6.16
N ARG A 18 -3.08 4.94 7.25
CA ARG A 18 -4.42 5.56 7.21
C ARG A 18 -4.37 6.93 6.55
N ASP A 19 -3.45 7.79 7.03
CA ASP A 19 -3.23 9.14 6.51
C ASP A 19 -2.88 9.15 5.02
N SER A 20 -2.03 8.22 4.56
CA SER A 20 -1.73 8.11 3.12
C SER A 20 -2.97 7.78 2.30
N ILE A 21 -3.84 6.89 2.79
CA ILE A 21 -5.09 6.54 2.09
C ILE A 21 -6.06 7.73 2.07
N ASP A 22 -6.14 8.48 3.17
CA ASP A 22 -7.02 9.65 3.24
C ASP A 22 -6.54 10.75 2.29
N CYS A 23 -5.24 11.03 2.24
CA CYS A 23 -4.63 11.92 1.26
C CYS A 23 -4.94 11.49 -0.20
N LEU A 24 -4.84 10.19 -0.50
CA LEU A 24 -5.22 9.67 -1.83
C LEU A 24 -6.70 9.91 -2.16
N LYS A 25 -7.59 9.73 -1.18
CA LYS A 25 -9.03 9.97 -1.36
C LYS A 25 -9.37 11.44 -1.51
N GLU A 26 -8.63 12.34 -0.86
CA GLU A 26 -8.89 13.76 -0.84
C GLU A 26 -8.34 14.47 -2.08
N HIS A 27 -7.13 14.11 -2.51
CA HIS A 27 -6.41 14.86 -3.54
C HIS A 27 -6.28 14.12 -4.87
N PHE A 28 -6.35 12.79 -4.90
CA PHE A 28 -6.01 11.98 -6.09
C PHE A 28 -7.14 11.05 -6.52
N ARG A 29 -8.37 11.28 -6.06
CA ARG A 29 -9.51 10.38 -6.32
C ARG A 29 -9.77 10.18 -7.81
N ASP A 30 -9.77 11.26 -8.57
CA ASP A 30 -10.11 11.23 -10.00
C ASP A 30 -8.94 10.78 -10.87
N GLU A 31 -7.72 10.84 -10.35
CA GLU A 31 -6.49 10.39 -11.03
C GLU A 31 -6.24 8.89 -10.86
N MET A 32 -6.84 8.28 -9.83
CA MET A 32 -6.66 6.86 -9.54
C MET A 32 -7.60 5.97 -10.35
N SER A 33 -7.00 4.99 -11.04
CA SER A 33 -7.77 3.97 -11.74
C SER A 33 -8.42 2.98 -10.77
N LYS A 34 -9.37 2.19 -11.27
CA LYS A 34 -10.01 1.12 -10.48
C LYS A 34 -8.99 0.10 -9.97
N ASP A 35 -7.95 -0.19 -10.73
CA ASP A 35 -6.94 -1.17 -10.34
C ASP A 35 -5.96 -0.62 -9.29
N ASP A 36 -5.70 0.69 -9.31
CA ASP A 36 -4.95 1.35 -8.24
C ASP A 36 -5.70 1.23 -6.91
N TRP A 37 -7.02 1.48 -6.91
CA TRP A 37 -7.85 1.31 -5.72
C TRP A 37 -7.92 -0.13 -5.23
N LYS A 38 -7.99 -1.12 -6.13
CA LYS A 38 -7.90 -2.54 -5.75
C LYS A 38 -6.56 -2.85 -5.08
N THR A 39 -5.46 -2.29 -5.59
CA THR A 39 -4.12 -2.45 -5.01
C THR A 39 -4.06 -1.83 -3.62
N VAL A 40 -4.58 -0.62 -3.44
CA VAL A 40 -4.67 0.05 -2.13
C VAL A 40 -5.47 -0.80 -1.13
N ILE A 41 -6.61 -1.36 -1.53
CA ILE A 41 -7.42 -2.24 -0.68
C ILE A 41 -6.66 -3.52 -0.32
N HIS A 42 -5.95 -4.12 -1.27
CA HIS A 42 -5.13 -5.31 -1.04
C HIS A 42 -4.01 -5.03 -0.03
N LEU A 43 -3.28 -3.93 -0.20
CA LEU A 43 -2.21 -3.52 0.70
C LEU A 43 -2.74 -3.14 2.09
N LYS A 44 -3.92 -2.48 2.17
CA LYS A 44 -4.59 -2.19 3.45
C LYS A 44 -4.78 -3.45 4.28
N LYS A 45 -5.20 -4.55 3.65
CA LYS A 45 -5.39 -5.86 4.30
C LYS A 45 -4.06 -6.49 4.73
N ILE A 46 -3.05 -6.48 3.86
CA ILE A 46 -1.73 -7.05 4.17
C ILE A 46 -1.08 -6.34 5.36
N LEU A 47 -1.20 -5.02 5.42
CA LEU A 47 -0.56 -4.18 6.44
C LEU A 47 -1.41 -4.01 7.70
N GLY A 48 -2.61 -4.60 7.77
CA GLY A 48 -3.48 -4.55 8.95
C GLY A 48 -4.01 -3.15 9.30
N ILE A 49 -4.16 -2.27 8.31
CA ILE A 49 -4.63 -0.90 8.51
C ILE A 49 -6.16 -0.90 8.69
N GLN A 50 -6.67 -0.22 9.71
CA GLN A 50 -8.11 -0.12 9.99
C GLN A 50 -8.86 0.81 9.01
#